data_AF-A0A516GRX8-F1
#
_entry.id   AF-A0A516GRX8-F1
#
_cell.length_a   1.000
_cell.length_b   1.000
_cell.length_c   1.000
_cell.angle_alpha   90.00
_cell.angle_beta   90.00
_cell.angle_gamma   90.00
#
_symmetry.space_group_name_H-M   'P 1'
#
loop_
_entity.id
_entity.type
_entity.pdbx_description
1 polymer ?
#
loop_
_entity_poly.entity_id
_entity_poly.type
_entity_poly.pdbx_seq_one_letter_code
_entity_poly.pdbx_strand_id
1 'polypeptide(L)'
;MNNNTIEIIKTIGSQWKFLLVIFFIITFLIKWKTIWSFVSNFTQVRVKRGDTEFELHRKENKEENEIINQEKEKPKGESVEDDNEEIPKIEEENNIHILYHEALRERKFKDAKDFFDKILEKETNSKKRKEEIIRNFYWRHFYGDTSAFNELENYTSEIENDNEQKSVGLYYLSLIYKEANNYEKAIDLASKALDITTDNEQKSYCISKISEYYLENENQKDSLEIILKHIDSINEKQPKTTLYRALANYYKKNEDKLLESVAYQKALELSPNNTYLLFDSAYNYSETKEDLKDLGFLLYKKLLGFNSKDQNALNNIGVAYKNLGLEIKSIEQYKKAFELKNSLAASNLAYQLIHLGFVKEAEEYLNKAEDFKNPHENVFKATSSIKSKITEEKELEEKILKKANKKYRFFNHFGNAIFTSRIIKIQSSNKWHLNERPVIVSQNDNTIEISWEIGEEKHSITGILKNNSIIATYKKPKKNIYSYNEQNKYTFRDIKLFGYLISNQEMTFFFEFEKEITELTFNEK
;
A
#
# COMPACT_ATOMS: atom_id res chain seq x y z
N MET A 1 -47.04 -10.79 -26.48
CA MET A 1 -46.08 -10.29 -27.49
C MET A 1 -46.87 -9.98 -28.75
N ASN A 2 -46.78 -8.77 -29.31
CA ASN A 2 -47.62 -8.36 -30.44
C ASN A 2 -47.20 -9.14 -31.71
N ASN A 3 -48.13 -9.46 -32.61
CA ASN A 3 -47.83 -10.32 -33.79
C ASN A 3 -46.69 -9.76 -34.65
N ASN A 4 -46.59 -8.44 -34.75
CA ASN A 4 -45.49 -7.76 -35.46
C ASN A 4 -44.11 -8.07 -34.83
N THR A 5 -44.03 -8.27 -33.52
CA THR A 5 -42.78 -8.59 -32.82
C THR A 5 -42.31 -10.01 -33.16
N ILE A 6 -43.24 -10.95 -33.36
CA ILE A 6 -42.92 -12.33 -33.72
C ILE A 6 -42.42 -12.40 -35.18
N GLU A 7 -43.02 -11.63 -36.10
CA GLU A 7 -42.55 -11.54 -37.48
C GLU A 7 -41.16 -10.90 -37.58
N ILE A 8 -40.90 -9.83 -36.83
CA ILE A 8 -39.57 -9.20 -36.78
C ILE A 8 -38.52 -10.19 -36.27
N ILE A 9 -38.81 -10.95 -35.21
CA ILE A 9 -37.88 -11.95 -34.67
C ILE A 9 -37.63 -13.07 -35.68
N LYS A 10 -38.66 -13.55 -36.39
CA LYS A 10 -38.49 -14.53 -37.47
C LYS A 10 -37.66 -13.98 -38.64
N THR A 11 -37.84 -12.70 -38.97
CA THR A 11 -37.12 -12.04 -40.08
C THR A 11 -35.64 -11.84 -39.73
N ILE A 12 -35.34 -11.34 -38.52
CA ILE A 12 -33.97 -11.20 -38.01
C ILE A 12 -33.32 -12.59 -37.85
N GLY A 13 -34.07 -13.57 -37.34
CA GLY A 13 -33.62 -14.96 -37.25
C GLY A 13 -33.31 -15.58 -38.62
N SER A 14 -34.05 -15.23 -39.67
CA SER A 14 -33.77 -15.70 -41.04
C SER A 14 -32.51 -15.06 -41.66
N GLN A 15 -32.14 -13.86 -41.21
CA GLN A 15 -30.99 -13.11 -41.74
C GLN A 15 -29.76 -13.10 -40.82
N TRP A 16 -29.77 -13.87 -39.73
CA TRP A 16 -28.67 -13.88 -38.76
C TRP A 16 -27.32 -14.25 -39.40
N LYS A 17 -27.31 -15.13 -40.41
CA LYS A 17 -26.10 -15.46 -41.19
C LYS A 17 -25.55 -14.26 -41.96
N PHE A 18 -26.43 -13.43 -42.54
CA PHE A 18 -26.04 -12.21 -43.25
C PHE A 18 -25.52 -11.14 -42.28
N LEU A 19 -26.17 -10.97 -41.12
CA LEU A 19 -25.71 -10.09 -40.05
C LEU A 19 -24.35 -10.52 -39.47
N LEU A 20 -24.11 -11.83 -39.36
CA LEU A 20 -22.80 -12.37 -38.96
C LEU A 20 -21.70 -12.04 -39.97
N VAL A 21 -21.98 -12.22 -41.27
CA VAL A 21 -21.02 -11.87 -42.32
C VAL A 21 -20.70 -10.38 -42.30
N ILE A 22 -21.71 -9.52 -42.16
CA ILE A 22 -21.50 -8.06 -42.01
C ILE A 22 -20.68 -7.75 -40.76
N PHE A 23 -20.99 -8.38 -39.62
CA PHE A 23 -20.24 -8.22 -38.38
C PHE A 23 -18.77 -8.62 -38.55
N PHE A 24 -18.48 -9.73 -39.23
CA PHE A 24 -17.12 -10.14 -39.54
C PHE A 24 -16.40 -9.15 -40.47
N ILE A 25 -17.08 -8.63 -41.50
CA ILE A 25 -16.51 -7.61 -42.39
C ILE A 25 -16.19 -6.31 -41.62
N ILE A 26 -17.10 -5.85 -40.75
CA ILE A 26 -16.90 -4.62 -39.96
C ILE A 26 -15.77 -4.82 -38.95
N THR A 27 -15.76 -5.94 -38.22
CA THR A 27 -14.68 -6.24 -37.26
C THR A 27 -13.33 -6.38 -37.97
N PHE A 28 -13.29 -7.00 -39.15
CA PHE A 28 -12.10 -7.09 -39.98
C PHE A 28 -11.61 -5.72 -40.47
N LEU A 29 -12.51 -4.82 -40.87
CA LEU A 29 -12.16 -3.45 -41.27
C LEU A 29 -11.64 -2.61 -40.10
N ILE A 30 -12.30 -2.67 -38.93
CA ILE A 30 -11.92 -1.90 -37.73
C ILE A 30 -10.59 -2.40 -37.16
N LYS A 31 -10.36 -3.73 -37.20
CA LYS A 31 -9.15 -4.36 -36.65
C LYS A 31 -8.11 -4.69 -37.72
N TRP A 32 -8.26 -4.19 -38.95
CA TRP A 32 -7.41 -4.54 -40.09
C TRP A 32 -5.92 -4.35 -39.78
N LYS A 33 -5.51 -3.24 -39.15
CA LYS A 33 -4.11 -3.01 -38.76
C LYS A 33 -3.58 -4.04 -37.75
N THR A 34 -4.39 -4.45 -36.78
CA THR A 34 -4.00 -5.45 -35.76
C THR A 34 -3.92 -6.85 -36.36
N ILE A 35 -4.89 -7.21 -37.21
CA ILE A 35 -4.91 -8.48 -37.93
C ILE A 35 -3.71 -8.56 -38.90
N TRP A 36 -3.42 -7.49 -39.63
CA TRP A 36 -2.27 -7.45 -40.53
C TRP A 36 -0.94 -7.51 -39.79
N SER A 37 -0.80 -6.82 -38.64
CA SER A 37 0.39 -6.93 -37.79
C SER A 37 0.60 -8.33 -37.22
N PHE A 38 -0.49 -9.05 -36.92
CA PHE A 38 -0.41 -10.45 -36.51
C PHE A 38 0.00 -11.36 -37.69
N VAL A 39 -0.66 -11.20 -38.84
CA VAL A 39 -0.41 -12.01 -40.05
C VAL A 39 0.98 -11.76 -40.64
N SER A 40 1.47 -10.51 -40.63
CA SER A 40 2.79 -10.15 -41.16
C SER A 40 3.96 -10.78 -40.39
N ASN A 41 3.71 -11.31 -39.19
CA ASN A 41 4.74 -11.99 -38.40
C ASN A 41 4.99 -13.44 -38.87
N PHE A 42 4.11 -13.99 -39.71
CA PHE A 42 4.25 -15.34 -40.24
C PHE A 42 4.90 -15.31 -41.62
N THR A 43 5.91 -16.15 -41.82
CA THR A 43 6.71 -16.19 -43.06
C THR A 43 6.26 -17.29 -44.00
N GLN A 44 5.58 -18.34 -43.49
CA GLN A 44 5.06 -19.43 -44.31
C GLN A 44 3.81 -20.07 -43.69
N VAL A 45 2.82 -20.37 -44.54
CA VAL A 45 1.62 -21.13 -44.19
C VAL A 45 1.64 -22.41 -45.02
N ARG A 46 1.60 -23.59 -44.38
CA ARG A 46 1.46 -24.88 -45.06
C ARG A 46 0.19 -25.59 -44.62
N VAL A 47 -0.51 -26.18 -45.59
CA VAL A 47 -1.66 -27.06 -45.37
C VAL A 47 -1.16 -28.49 -45.48
N LYS A 48 -1.28 -29.30 -44.42
CA LYS A 48 -0.94 -30.72 -44.48
C LYS A 48 -1.98 -31.45 -45.32
N ARG A 49 -1.53 -32.24 -46.29
CA ARG A 49 -2.43 -32.98 -47.20
C ARG A 49 -3.17 -34.05 -46.40
N GLY A 50 -4.48 -33.89 -46.25
CA GLY A 50 -5.37 -34.93 -45.71
C GLY A 50 -6.27 -34.48 -44.57
N ASP A 51 -5.88 -33.46 -43.80
CA ASP A 51 -6.63 -33.02 -42.61
C ASP A 51 -6.73 -31.49 -42.51
N THR A 52 -7.77 -31.03 -41.82
CA THR A 52 -8.14 -29.62 -41.55
C THR A 52 -7.18 -28.88 -40.60
N GLU A 53 -5.87 -29.10 -40.72
CA GLU A 53 -4.85 -28.48 -39.88
C GLU A 53 -3.89 -27.60 -40.70
N PHE A 54 -3.63 -26.39 -40.19
CA PHE A 54 -2.74 -25.40 -40.77
C PHE A 54 -1.49 -25.25 -39.91
N GLU A 55 -0.31 -25.30 -40.53
CA GLU A 55 0.98 -25.08 -39.88
C GLU A 55 1.48 -23.67 -40.23
N LEU A 56 1.70 -22.84 -39.21
CA LEU A 56 2.08 -21.42 -39.32
C LEU A 56 3.47 -21.20 -38.73
N HIS A 57 4.44 -20.81 -39.55
CA HIS A 57 5.81 -20.50 -39.09
C HIS A 57 5.99 -18.99 -38.88
N ARG A 58 6.44 -18.60 -37.70
CA ARG A 58 6.73 -17.20 -37.30
C ARG A 58 8.23 -16.91 -37.40
N LYS A 59 8.62 -15.66 -37.67
CA LYS A 59 10.03 -15.22 -37.65
C LYS A 59 10.56 -15.25 -36.20
N GLU A 60 11.57 -16.07 -35.91
CA GLU A 60 12.24 -16.13 -34.59
C GLU A 60 13.23 -14.98 -34.40
N ASN A 61 13.09 -14.21 -33.30
CA ASN A 61 14.10 -13.27 -32.83
C ASN A 61 15.05 -14.04 -31.89
N LYS A 62 16.36 -14.00 -32.20
CA LYS A 62 17.42 -14.82 -31.60
C LYS A 62 17.85 -14.48 -30.16
N GLU A 63 17.10 -13.68 -29.40
CA GLU A 63 17.54 -13.23 -28.06
C GLU A 63 17.00 -14.06 -26.87
N GLU A 64 16.08 -15.01 -27.07
CA GLU A 64 15.44 -15.74 -25.95
C GLU A 64 15.96 -17.15 -25.65
N ASN A 65 16.87 -17.71 -26.45
CA ASN A 65 17.25 -19.14 -26.35
C ASN A 65 18.64 -19.45 -25.74
N GLU A 66 19.42 -18.48 -25.27
CA GLU A 66 20.75 -18.76 -24.67
C GLU A 66 20.75 -18.96 -23.14
N ILE A 67 19.62 -18.80 -22.44
CA ILE A 67 19.58 -18.92 -20.96
C ILE A 67 19.34 -20.38 -20.49
N ILE A 68 18.98 -21.30 -21.39
CA ILE A 68 18.65 -22.68 -21.04
C ILE A 68 19.59 -23.63 -21.77
N ASN A 69 20.85 -23.69 -21.35
CA ASN A 69 21.68 -24.90 -21.26
C ASN A 69 23.15 -24.51 -21.11
N GLN A 70 23.71 -24.72 -19.92
CA GLN A 70 25.01 -25.40 -19.74
C GLN A 70 25.30 -25.59 -18.25
N GLU A 71 25.22 -26.84 -17.79
CA GLU A 71 25.93 -27.30 -16.59
C GLU A 71 27.40 -27.60 -16.95
N LYS A 72 28.29 -27.15 -16.04
CA LYS A 72 29.58 -27.73 -15.61
C LYS A 72 30.55 -28.29 -16.68
N GLU A 73 31.69 -27.61 -16.84
CA GLU A 73 33.02 -28.11 -16.45
C GLU A 73 34.12 -27.03 -16.62
N LYS A 74 35.09 -26.98 -15.70
CA LYS A 74 36.39 -26.25 -15.77
C LYS A 74 37.40 -27.13 -16.57
N PRO A 75 38.60 -26.69 -17.06
CA PRO A 75 39.34 -25.42 -16.90
C PRO A 75 40.14 -24.91 -18.15
N LYS A 76 40.84 -23.76 -17.98
CA LYS A 76 42.17 -23.36 -18.53
C LYS A 76 42.44 -23.35 -20.06
N GLY A 77 43.02 -22.23 -20.51
CA GLY A 77 44.04 -22.24 -21.57
C GLY A 77 43.90 -21.12 -22.61
N GLU A 78 44.95 -20.30 -22.71
CA GLU A 78 45.22 -19.21 -23.66
C GLU A 78 44.78 -19.45 -25.12
N SER A 79 44.22 -18.44 -25.78
CA SER A 79 44.92 -17.57 -26.75
C SER A 79 43.93 -16.64 -27.46
N VAL A 80 44.33 -15.38 -27.57
CA VAL A 80 43.70 -14.31 -28.33
C VAL A 80 44.31 -14.33 -29.73
N GLU A 81 43.49 -14.23 -30.76
CA GLU A 81 43.76 -13.57 -32.05
C GLU A 81 42.37 -13.31 -32.68
N ASP A 82 41.78 -12.14 -32.47
CA ASP A 82 41.98 -10.85 -33.14
C ASP A 82 41.10 -10.75 -34.40
N ASP A 83 39.99 -10.01 -34.26
CA ASP A 83 39.36 -9.27 -35.35
C ASP A 83 38.85 -7.93 -34.79
N ASN A 84 39.58 -6.90 -35.21
CA ASN A 84 39.54 -5.51 -34.78
C ASN A 84 38.19 -4.82 -35.04
N GLU A 85 37.46 -4.50 -33.97
CA GLU A 85 36.74 -3.24 -33.86
C GLU A 85 37.29 -2.50 -32.64
N GLU A 86 37.94 -1.36 -32.86
CA GLU A 86 38.48 -0.50 -31.80
C GLU A 86 37.33 -0.01 -30.90
N ILE A 87 37.15 -0.70 -29.78
CA ILE A 87 36.50 -0.16 -28.59
C ILE A 87 37.36 1.03 -28.14
N PRO A 88 36.77 2.22 -27.88
CA PRO A 88 37.54 3.31 -27.30
C PRO A 88 38.12 2.83 -25.97
N LYS A 89 39.45 2.82 -25.84
CA LYS A 89 40.12 2.56 -24.57
C LYS A 89 39.58 3.54 -23.53
N ILE A 90 38.78 3.04 -22.59
CA ILE A 90 38.54 3.73 -21.32
C ILE A 90 39.90 3.70 -20.61
N GLU A 91 40.49 4.88 -20.49
CA GLU A 91 41.84 5.10 -19.97
C GLU A 91 42.01 4.52 -18.56
N GLU A 92 43.25 4.11 -18.24
CA GLU A 92 43.73 3.58 -16.94
C GLU A 92 43.37 4.45 -15.71
N GLU A 93 42.83 5.65 -15.93
CA GLU A 93 42.49 6.68 -14.96
C GLU A 93 41.37 6.28 -13.99
N ASN A 94 40.34 5.59 -14.48
CA ASN A 94 39.23 5.13 -13.62
C ASN A 94 39.65 4.05 -12.62
N ASN A 95 40.82 3.42 -12.81
CA ASN A 95 41.28 2.35 -11.94
C ASN A 95 41.98 2.91 -10.68
N ILE A 96 42.71 4.03 -10.76
CA ILE A 96 43.55 4.47 -9.65
C ILE A 96 42.76 5.01 -8.44
N HIS A 97 41.67 5.74 -8.69
CA HIS A 97 40.77 6.18 -7.62
C HIS A 97 40.06 4.99 -6.94
N ILE A 98 39.71 3.96 -7.71
CA ILE A 98 39.14 2.72 -7.18
C ILE A 98 40.17 2.02 -6.29
N LEU A 99 41.39 1.80 -6.80
CA LEU A 99 42.48 1.17 -6.05
C LEU A 99 42.83 1.94 -4.77
N TYR A 100 42.81 3.27 -4.82
CA TYR A 100 42.97 4.13 -3.65
C TYR A 100 41.90 3.83 -2.58
N HIS A 101 40.62 3.87 -2.95
CA HIS A 101 39.52 3.61 -2.01
C HIS A 101 39.48 2.14 -1.54
N GLU A 102 39.88 1.18 -2.37
CA GLU A 102 40.02 -0.23 -1.98
C GLU A 102 41.13 -0.41 -0.95
N ALA A 103 42.29 0.19 -1.18
CA ALA A 103 43.40 0.16 -0.23
C ALA A 103 43.01 0.79 1.12
N LEU A 104 42.26 1.90 1.11
CA LEU A 104 41.72 2.49 2.33
C LEU A 104 40.75 1.54 3.05
N ARG A 105 39.81 0.91 2.33
CA ARG A 105 38.85 -0.06 2.88
C ARG A 105 39.55 -1.27 3.51
N GLU A 106 40.65 -1.71 2.89
CA GLU A 106 41.52 -2.79 3.41
C GLU A 106 42.50 -2.32 4.48
N ARG A 107 42.49 -1.02 4.83
CA ARG A 107 43.39 -0.37 5.80
C ARG A 107 44.88 -0.47 5.44
N LYS A 108 45.18 -0.59 4.14
CA LYS A 108 46.54 -0.57 3.59
C LYS A 108 46.94 0.88 3.30
N PHE A 109 47.15 1.67 4.34
CA PHE A 109 47.38 3.12 4.20
C PHE A 109 48.64 3.50 3.42
N LYS A 110 49.66 2.63 3.41
CA LYS A 110 50.85 2.84 2.59
C LYS A 110 50.51 2.74 1.10
N ASP A 111 49.83 1.67 0.70
CA ASP A 111 49.39 1.47 -0.69
C ASP A 111 48.42 2.58 -1.11
N ALA A 112 47.49 2.96 -0.22
CA ALA A 112 46.59 4.08 -0.45
C ALA A 112 47.35 5.39 -0.68
N LYS A 113 48.41 5.66 0.09
CA LYS A 113 49.27 6.82 -0.14
C LYS A 113 49.94 6.77 -1.51
N ASP A 114 50.50 5.62 -1.91
CA ASP A 114 51.16 5.48 -3.21
C ASP A 114 50.19 5.73 -4.38
N PHE A 115 48.93 5.31 -4.27
CA PHE A 115 47.89 5.63 -5.24
C PHE A 115 47.47 7.09 -5.19
N PHE A 116 47.36 7.67 -4.00
CA PHE A 116 47.01 9.07 -3.82
C PHE A 116 48.08 10.03 -4.37
N ASP A 117 49.36 9.72 -4.17
CA ASP A 117 50.47 10.52 -4.70
C ASP A 117 50.40 10.61 -6.23
N LYS A 118 50.06 9.49 -6.91
CA LYS A 118 49.81 9.46 -8.36
C LYS A 118 48.56 10.23 -8.80
N ILE A 119 47.48 10.20 -7.99
CA ILE A 119 46.30 11.06 -8.23
C ILE A 119 46.74 12.53 -8.18
N LEU A 120 47.53 12.87 -7.17
CA LEU A 120 47.97 14.23 -6.93
C LEU A 120 48.95 14.74 -7.99
N GLU A 121 49.86 13.90 -8.48
CA GLU A 121 50.79 14.22 -9.59
C GLU A 121 50.08 14.71 -10.85
N LYS A 122 48.88 14.20 -11.12
CA LYS A 122 48.07 14.57 -12.29
C LYS A 122 47.25 15.85 -12.08
N GLU A 123 46.98 16.23 -10.83
CA GLU A 123 46.20 17.43 -10.54
C GLU A 123 47.07 18.70 -10.58
N THR A 124 46.91 19.45 -11.66
CA THR A 124 47.66 20.68 -11.94
C THR A 124 47.02 21.93 -11.31
N ASN A 125 45.73 21.86 -10.96
CA ASN A 125 45.04 22.97 -10.31
C ASN A 125 45.38 23.00 -8.81
N SER A 126 46.12 24.03 -8.41
CA SER A 126 46.57 24.21 -7.01
C SER A 126 45.43 24.17 -5.98
N LYS A 127 44.26 24.72 -6.29
CA LYS A 127 43.10 24.70 -5.37
C LYS A 127 42.53 23.30 -5.22
N LYS A 128 42.30 22.61 -6.33
CA LYS A 128 41.83 21.21 -6.33
C LYS A 128 42.83 20.29 -5.64
N ARG A 129 44.12 20.50 -5.87
CA ARG A 129 45.20 19.75 -5.21
C ARG A 129 45.11 19.85 -3.68
N LYS A 130 44.90 21.05 -3.13
CA LYS A 130 44.70 21.25 -1.67
C LYS A 130 43.42 20.56 -1.18
N GLU A 131 42.34 20.66 -1.95
CA GLU A 131 41.08 20.00 -1.62
C GLU A 131 41.21 18.47 -1.59
N GLU A 132 41.90 17.87 -2.56
CA GLU A 132 42.18 16.42 -2.58
C GLU A 132 43.01 15.98 -1.36
N ILE A 133 44.00 16.79 -0.95
CA ILE A 133 44.79 16.52 0.26
C ILE A 133 43.90 16.50 1.51
N ILE A 134 43.03 17.51 1.66
CA ILE A 134 42.08 17.60 2.78
C ILE A 134 41.13 16.38 2.79
N ARG A 135 40.53 16.07 1.63
CA ARG A 135 39.63 14.91 1.47
C ARG A 135 40.34 13.59 1.80
N ASN A 136 41.60 13.45 1.39
CA ASN A 136 42.40 12.26 1.71
C ASN A 136 42.60 12.07 3.21
N PHE A 137 42.90 13.13 3.95
CA PHE A 137 43.00 13.02 5.41
C PHE A 137 41.67 12.58 6.04
N TYR A 138 40.55 13.16 5.59
CA TYR A 138 39.23 12.73 6.07
C TYR A 138 38.94 11.26 5.77
N TRP A 139 39.19 10.80 4.54
CA TRP A 139 38.95 9.40 4.19
C TRP A 139 39.86 8.42 4.94
N ARG A 140 41.15 8.77 5.12
CA ARG A 140 42.06 7.98 5.97
C ARG A 140 41.54 7.87 7.39
N HIS A 141 41.09 8.99 7.98
CA HIS A 141 40.47 8.99 9.30
C HIS A 141 39.24 8.06 9.36
N PHE A 142 38.32 8.20 8.40
CA PHE A 142 37.09 7.39 8.32
C PHE A 142 37.39 5.88 8.29
N TYR A 143 38.46 5.46 7.60
CA TYR A 143 38.87 4.06 7.54
C TYR A 143 39.77 3.60 8.71
N GLY A 144 40.09 4.48 9.65
CA GLY A 144 40.73 4.15 10.92
C GLY A 144 42.21 4.49 11.04
N ASP A 145 42.74 5.36 10.17
CA ASP A 145 44.09 5.92 10.34
C ASP A 145 44.11 6.93 11.49
N THR A 146 44.81 6.59 12.57
CA THR A 146 44.87 7.41 13.78
C THR A 146 45.70 8.69 13.63
N SER A 147 46.58 8.76 12.62
CA SER A 147 47.40 9.95 12.35
C SER A 147 46.64 11.03 11.58
N ALA A 148 45.65 10.63 10.77
CA ALA A 148 45.03 11.49 9.77
C ALA A 148 44.26 12.68 10.34
N PHE A 149 43.71 12.56 11.57
CA PHE A 149 43.05 13.68 12.24
C PHE A 149 44.02 14.83 12.53
N ASN A 150 45.18 14.52 13.13
CA ASN A 150 46.20 15.54 13.44
C ASN A 150 46.79 16.13 12.16
N GLU A 151 46.96 15.32 11.11
CA GLU A 151 47.42 15.80 9.81
C GLU A 151 46.41 16.77 9.18
N LEU A 152 45.12 16.47 9.24
CA LEU A 152 44.06 17.37 8.77
C LEU A 152 44.03 18.68 9.56
N GLU A 153 44.13 18.60 10.89
CA GLU A 153 44.13 19.78 11.76
C GLU A 153 45.32 20.70 11.46
N ASN A 154 46.53 20.12 11.42
CA ASN A 154 47.76 20.86 11.12
C ASN A 154 47.70 21.48 9.73
N TYR A 155 47.37 20.69 8.70
CA TYR A 155 47.29 21.18 7.32
C TYR A 155 46.27 22.31 7.18
N THR A 156 45.09 22.17 7.79
CA THR A 156 44.05 23.21 7.76
C THR A 156 44.51 24.49 8.46
N SER A 157 45.28 24.37 9.54
CA SER A 157 45.79 25.53 10.29
C SER A 157 46.84 26.32 9.49
N GLU A 158 47.69 25.62 8.73
CA GLU A 158 48.77 26.18 7.89
C GLU A 158 48.27 26.83 6.59
N ILE A 159 47.01 26.59 6.19
CA ILE A 159 46.43 27.29 5.04
C ILE A 159 46.26 28.78 5.38
N GLU A 160 47.15 29.59 4.81
CA GLU A 160 47.12 31.05 4.86
C GLU A 160 46.63 31.63 3.52
N ASN A 161 45.88 32.73 3.59
CA ASN A 161 45.41 33.50 2.43
C ASN A 161 44.57 32.71 1.40
N ASP A 162 43.98 31.59 1.80
CA ASP A 162 43.12 30.76 0.97
C ASP A 162 41.89 30.30 1.76
N ASN A 163 40.94 31.23 1.90
CA ASN A 163 39.75 31.03 2.73
C ASN A 163 38.86 29.87 2.23
N GLU A 164 38.85 29.61 0.92
CA GLU A 164 38.00 28.56 0.35
C GLU A 164 38.53 27.18 0.75
N GLN A 165 39.82 26.92 0.53
CA GLN A 165 40.42 25.65 0.94
C GLN A 165 40.47 25.51 2.47
N LYS A 166 40.68 26.61 3.21
CA LYS A 166 40.60 26.60 4.67
C LYS A 166 39.18 26.26 5.17
N SER A 167 38.14 26.78 4.50
CA SER A 167 36.75 26.44 4.80
C SER A 167 36.48 24.96 4.61
N VAL A 168 36.98 24.37 3.52
CA VAL A 168 36.86 22.92 3.27
C VAL A 168 37.52 22.10 4.37
N GLY A 169 38.73 22.49 4.81
CA GLY A 169 39.42 21.82 5.93
C GLY A 169 38.63 21.87 7.25
N LEU A 170 38.13 23.06 7.62
CA LEU A 170 37.29 23.24 8.80
C LEU A 170 35.97 22.45 8.71
N TYR A 171 35.36 22.39 7.52
CA TYR A 171 34.17 21.59 7.25
C TYR A 171 34.44 20.11 7.51
N TYR A 172 35.53 19.53 6.98
CA TYR A 172 35.86 18.12 7.21
C TYR A 172 36.23 17.82 8.67
N LEU A 173 36.92 18.74 9.37
CA LEU A 173 37.13 18.62 10.81
C LEU A 173 35.79 18.59 11.58
N SER A 174 34.80 19.38 11.16
CA SER A 174 33.48 19.36 11.77
C SER A 174 32.79 18.00 11.68
N LEU A 175 32.95 17.29 10.54
CA LEU A 175 32.39 15.96 10.35
C LEU A 175 33.00 14.96 11.35
N ILE A 176 34.31 15.02 11.57
CA ILE A 176 35.03 14.16 12.53
C ILE A 176 34.55 14.42 13.96
N TYR A 177 34.43 15.68 14.36
CA TYR A 177 33.91 16.01 15.70
C TYR A 177 32.44 15.58 15.88
N LYS A 178 31.65 15.61 14.81
CA LYS A 178 30.29 15.06 14.82
C LYS A 178 30.30 13.54 15.04
N GLU A 179 31.18 12.80 14.37
CA GLU A 179 31.31 11.34 14.57
C GLU A 179 31.70 11.01 16.02
N ALA A 180 32.44 11.90 16.69
CA ALA A 180 32.76 11.81 18.12
C ALA A 180 31.63 12.29 19.06
N ASN A 181 30.43 12.60 18.54
CA ASN A 181 29.29 13.21 19.27
C ASN A 181 29.61 14.56 19.94
N ASN A 182 30.67 15.26 19.51
CA ASN A 182 30.99 16.59 19.99
C ASN A 182 30.31 17.65 19.11
N TYR A 183 29.00 17.78 19.27
CA TYR A 183 28.17 18.69 18.47
C TYR A 183 28.57 20.16 18.63
N GLU A 184 28.95 20.59 19.83
CA GLU A 184 29.41 21.97 20.07
C GLU A 184 30.61 22.31 19.20
N LYS A 185 31.63 21.44 19.20
CA LYS A 185 32.83 21.66 18.41
C LYS A 185 32.57 21.51 16.91
N ALA A 186 31.72 20.57 16.51
CA ALA A 186 31.31 20.40 15.12
C ALA A 186 30.61 21.67 14.58
N ILE A 187 29.68 22.23 15.35
CA ILE A 187 28.97 23.47 15.00
C ILE A 187 29.94 24.66 14.93
N ASP A 188 30.83 24.82 15.91
CA ASP A 188 31.87 25.87 15.90
C ASP A 188 32.71 25.83 14.62
N LEU A 189 33.23 24.65 14.27
CA LEU A 189 34.08 24.48 13.09
C LEU A 189 33.33 24.69 11.78
N ALA A 190 32.11 24.14 11.65
CA ALA A 190 31.30 24.34 10.46
C ALA A 190 30.84 25.80 10.30
N SER A 191 30.59 26.50 11.41
CA SER A 191 30.24 27.93 11.40
C SER A 191 31.44 28.78 10.99
N LYS A 192 32.62 28.50 11.52
CA LYS A 192 33.87 29.15 11.07
C LYS A 192 34.14 28.90 9.59
N ALA A 193 33.88 27.68 9.10
CA ALA A 193 33.97 27.36 7.69
C ALA A 193 33.01 28.21 6.85
N LEU A 194 31.75 28.33 7.28
CA LEU A 194 30.72 29.16 6.64
C LEU A 194 31.10 30.64 6.60
N ASP A 195 31.65 31.18 7.68
CA ASP A 195 31.96 32.61 7.80
C ASP A 195 33.09 33.07 6.87
N ILE A 196 34.06 32.20 6.57
CA ILE A 196 35.23 32.56 5.75
C ILE A 196 35.04 32.28 4.26
N THR A 197 34.16 31.36 3.87
CA THR A 197 33.94 31.02 2.46
C THR A 197 33.06 32.06 1.76
N THR A 198 33.41 32.37 0.52
CA THR A 198 32.55 33.14 -0.39
C THR A 198 31.82 32.25 -1.38
N ASP A 199 32.29 31.01 -1.59
CA ASP A 199 31.72 30.02 -2.48
C ASP A 199 30.37 29.49 -1.98
N ASN A 200 29.31 29.66 -2.79
CA ASN A 200 27.95 29.31 -2.37
C ASN A 200 27.73 27.79 -2.26
N GLU A 201 28.51 26.97 -2.98
CA GLU A 201 28.45 25.52 -2.85
C GLU A 201 28.96 25.08 -1.49
N GLN A 202 30.16 25.54 -1.09
CA GLN A 202 30.71 25.30 0.23
C GLN A 202 29.82 25.86 1.35
N LYS A 203 29.26 27.07 1.19
CA LYS A 203 28.27 27.60 2.15
C LYS A 203 27.09 26.65 2.34
N SER A 204 26.54 26.12 1.25
CA SER A 204 25.39 25.22 1.33
C SER A 204 25.70 23.91 2.06
N TYR A 205 26.92 23.37 1.89
CA TYR A 205 27.38 22.21 2.65
C TYR A 205 27.52 22.53 4.14
N CYS A 206 28.15 23.65 4.49
CA CYS A 206 28.27 24.08 5.88
C CYS A 206 26.91 24.30 6.53
N ILE A 207 25.99 25.04 5.90
CA ILE A 207 24.64 25.31 6.42
C ILE A 207 23.87 23.99 6.62
N SER A 208 23.92 23.09 5.63
CA SER A 208 23.27 21.78 5.73
C SER A 208 23.81 20.96 6.91
N LYS A 209 25.12 20.98 7.15
CA LYS A 209 25.74 20.25 8.27
C LYS A 209 25.50 20.90 9.62
N ILE A 210 25.57 22.22 9.73
CA ILE A 210 25.21 22.94 10.96
C ILE A 210 23.76 22.62 11.34
N SER A 211 22.83 22.67 10.37
CA SER A 211 21.42 22.29 10.58
C SER A 211 21.27 20.84 11.06
N GLU A 212 21.97 19.89 10.44
CA GLU A 212 21.98 18.47 10.84
C GLU A 212 22.51 18.30 12.28
N TYR A 213 23.61 18.97 12.62
CA TYR A 213 24.20 18.90 13.97
C TYR A 213 23.27 19.47 15.04
N TYR A 214 22.59 20.57 14.74
CA TYR A 214 21.55 21.11 15.62
C TYR A 214 20.39 20.13 15.81
N LEU A 215 19.94 19.43 14.77
CA LEU A 215 18.86 18.42 14.88
C LEU A 215 19.26 17.20 15.69
N GLU A 216 20.50 16.73 15.56
CA GLU A 216 21.03 15.62 16.33
C GLU A 216 21.28 16.01 17.80
N ASN A 217 21.60 17.28 18.07
CA ASN A 217 21.71 17.86 19.40
C ASN A 217 20.38 18.42 19.95
N GLU A 218 19.24 17.97 19.43
CA GLU A 218 17.86 18.31 19.86
C GLU A 218 17.50 19.81 19.80
N ASN A 219 18.29 20.63 19.09
CA ASN A 219 18.06 22.05 18.94
C ASN A 219 17.39 22.36 17.60
N GLN A 220 16.08 22.11 17.53
CA GLN A 220 15.30 22.30 16.30
C GLN A 220 15.24 23.77 15.86
N LYS A 221 15.15 24.71 16.82
CA LYS A 221 15.01 26.13 16.52
C LYS A 221 16.20 26.65 15.71
N ASP A 222 17.42 26.42 16.20
CA ASP A 222 18.62 26.95 15.57
C ASP A 222 18.90 26.25 14.23
N SER A 223 18.49 24.98 14.09
CA SER A 223 18.52 24.25 12.83
C SER A 223 17.70 24.91 11.73
N LEU A 224 16.47 25.32 12.04
CA LEU A 224 15.62 26.01 11.06
C LEU A 224 16.14 27.43 10.78
N GLU A 225 16.56 28.14 11.83
CA GLU A 225 17.03 29.51 11.74
C GLU A 225 18.24 29.64 10.80
N ILE A 226 19.24 28.74 10.91
CA ILE A 226 20.44 28.81 10.07
C ILE A 226 20.13 28.63 8.59
N ILE A 227 19.17 27.76 8.25
CA ILE A 227 18.75 27.54 6.85
C ILE A 227 18.00 28.77 6.34
N LEU A 228 16.95 29.22 7.05
CA LEU A 228 16.11 30.33 6.61
C LEU A 228 16.89 31.64 6.48
N LYS A 229 17.89 31.87 7.33
CA LYS A 229 18.77 33.05 7.26
C LYS A 229 19.54 33.14 5.95
N HIS A 230 19.90 32.02 5.33
CA HIS A 230 20.80 31.98 4.16
C HIS A 230 20.11 31.53 2.88
N ILE A 231 18.95 30.90 2.96
CA ILE A 231 18.35 30.27 1.78
C ILE A 231 18.09 31.28 0.66
N ASP A 232 17.63 32.49 0.96
CA ASP A 232 17.28 33.49 -0.05
C ASP A 232 18.48 34.19 -0.71
N SER A 233 19.66 34.17 -0.09
CA SER A 233 20.87 34.76 -0.67
C SER A 233 21.60 33.83 -1.64
N ILE A 234 21.31 32.53 -1.59
CA ILE A 234 21.89 31.50 -2.45
C ILE A 234 20.90 31.17 -3.58
N ASN A 235 21.31 31.43 -4.82
CA ASN A 235 20.44 31.29 -6.00
C ASN A 235 20.93 30.26 -7.01
N GLU A 236 22.19 29.79 -6.92
CA GLU A 236 22.65 28.74 -7.84
C GLU A 236 21.90 27.44 -7.60
N LYS A 237 21.60 26.74 -8.70
CA LYS A 237 20.75 25.55 -8.74
C LYS A 237 21.18 24.45 -7.76
N GLN A 238 22.47 24.09 -7.75
CA GLN A 238 22.98 22.99 -6.90
C GLN A 238 23.01 23.37 -5.41
N PRO A 239 23.65 24.48 -4.99
CA PRO A 239 23.62 24.92 -3.60
C PRO A 239 22.20 25.11 -3.04
N LYS A 240 21.31 25.72 -3.83
CA LYS A 240 19.91 25.92 -3.43
C LYS A 240 19.14 24.60 -3.30
N THR A 241 19.44 23.61 -4.14
CA THR A 241 18.92 22.24 -3.99
C THR A 241 19.36 21.63 -2.65
N THR A 242 20.63 21.78 -2.27
CA THR A 242 21.16 21.31 -0.98
C THR A 242 20.41 21.93 0.20
N LEU A 243 20.15 23.23 0.16
CA LEU A 243 19.40 23.92 1.24
C LEU A 243 17.93 23.46 1.34
N TYR A 244 17.25 23.25 0.21
CA TYR A 244 15.90 22.66 0.24
C TYR A 244 15.89 21.23 0.77
N ARG A 245 16.94 20.43 0.51
CA ARG A 245 17.10 19.11 1.12
C ARG A 245 17.36 19.19 2.62
N ALA A 246 18.11 20.20 3.09
CA ALA A 246 18.29 20.44 4.51
C ALA A 246 16.96 20.80 5.21
N LEU A 247 16.12 21.64 4.59
CA LEU A 247 14.75 21.89 5.06
C LEU A 247 13.91 20.61 5.09
N ALA A 248 13.99 19.77 4.07
CA ALA A 248 13.27 18.50 4.06
C ALA A 248 13.72 17.59 5.22
N ASN A 249 15.03 17.52 5.51
CA ASN A 249 15.55 16.78 6.65
C ASN A 249 15.06 17.35 8.00
N TYR A 250 15.00 18.68 8.13
CA TYR A 250 14.40 19.35 9.29
C TYR A 250 12.95 18.91 9.49
N TYR A 251 12.10 19.02 8.46
CA TYR A 251 10.69 18.64 8.58
C TYR A 251 10.48 17.13 8.80
N LYS A 252 11.34 16.30 8.20
CA LYS A 252 11.37 14.86 8.48
C LYS A 252 11.60 14.55 9.95
N LYS A 253 12.58 15.21 10.58
CA LYS A 253 12.89 15.03 12.01
C LYS A 253 11.76 15.52 12.93
N ASN A 254 10.96 16.47 12.45
CA ASN A 254 9.79 17.01 13.12
C ASN A 254 8.48 16.29 12.76
N GLU A 255 8.55 15.20 11.97
CA GLU A 255 7.40 14.42 11.50
C GLU A 255 6.35 15.23 10.70
N ASP A 256 6.75 16.36 10.11
CA ASP A 256 5.89 17.18 9.25
C ASP A 256 6.00 16.72 7.79
N LYS A 257 5.18 15.72 7.44
CA LYS A 257 5.15 15.13 6.10
C LYS A 257 4.78 16.11 4.99
N LEU A 258 3.94 17.10 5.28
CA LEU A 258 3.53 18.08 4.28
C LEU A 258 4.70 18.99 3.93
N LEU A 259 5.33 19.62 4.92
CA LEU A 259 6.44 20.53 4.67
C LEU A 259 7.70 19.79 4.22
N GLU A 260 7.91 18.54 4.65
CA GLU A 260 8.93 17.65 4.08
C GLU A 260 8.72 17.49 2.57
N SER A 261 7.50 17.18 2.13
CA SER A 261 7.15 17.00 0.71
C SER A 261 7.35 18.28 -0.11
N VAL A 262 6.92 19.42 0.43
CA VAL A 262 7.04 20.74 -0.21
C VAL A 262 8.52 21.13 -0.37
N ALA A 263 9.34 20.88 0.64
CA ALA A 263 10.78 21.12 0.55
C ALA A 263 11.44 20.25 -0.54
N TYR A 264 11.08 18.96 -0.64
CA TYR A 264 11.55 18.13 -1.75
C TYR A 264 11.03 18.61 -3.11
N GLN A 265 9.79 19.10 -3.21
CA GLN A 265 9.27 19.69 -4.44
C GLN A 265 10.09 20.91 -4.89
N LYS A 266 10.46 21.80 -3.95
CA LYS A 266 11.35 22.92 -4.24
C LYS A 266 12.73 22.47 -4.71
N ALA A 267 13.29 21.41 -4.12
CA ALA A 267 14.52 20.80 -4.60
C ALA A 267 14.37 20.20 -6.02
N LEU A 268 13.21 19.59 -6.33
CA LEU A 268 12.90 19.01 -7.64
C LEU A 268 12.73 20.05 -8.76
N GLU A 269 12.27 21.26 -8.47
CA GLU A 269 12.25 22.35 -9.45
C GLU A 269 13.65 22.64 -9.98
N LEU A 270 14.65 22.50 -9.12
CA LEU A 270 16.06 22.71 -9.41
C LEU A 270 16.77 21.43 -9.85
N SER A 271 16.19 20.24 -9.65
CA SER A 271 16.78 18.95 -10.04
C SER A 271 15.70 17.99 -10.56
N PRO A 272 15.08 18.28 -11.72
CA PRO A 272 13.82 17.66 -12.14
C PRO A 272 13.90 16.17 -12.51
N ASN A 273 15.10 15.63 -12.67
CA ASN A 273 15.40 14.24 -12.99
C ASN A 273 15.95 13.45 -11.78
N ASN A 274 15.98 14.03 -10.58
CA ASN A 274 16.42 13.32 -9.38
C ASN A 274 15.33 12.34 -8.92
N THR A 275 15.52 11.06 -9.22
CA THR A 275 14.56 9.99 -8.93
C THR A 275 14.36 9.73 -7.44
N TYR A 276 15.39 9.96 -6.62
CA TYR A 276 15.28 9.84 -5.16
C TYR A 276 14.36 10.92 -4.58
N LEU A 277 14.58 12.18 -4.96
CA LEU A 277 13.71 13.27 -4.53
C LEU A 277 12.26 13.10 -5.03
N LEU A 278 12.08 12.57 -6.24
CA LEU A 278 10.75 12.22 -6.76
C LEU A 278 10.08 11.17 -5.88
N PHE A 279 10.79 10.11 -5.53
CA PHE A 279 10.26 9.04 -4.68
C PHE A 279 9.90 9.55 -3.28
N ASP A 280 10.83 10.25 -2.61
CA ASP A 280 10.62 10.72 -1.24
C ASP A 280 9.48 11.74 -1.14
N SER A 281 9.40 12.68 -2.10
CA SER A 281 8.29 13.62 -2.19
C SER A 281 6.95 12.90 -2.44
N ALA A 282 6.94 11.93 -3.37
CA ALA A 282 5.73 11.15 -3.68
C ALA A 282 5.23 10.36 -2.46
N TYR A 283 6.14 9.71 -1.74
CA TYR A 283 5.85 8.95 -0.53
C TYR A 283 5.25 9.83 0.57
N ASN A 284 5.86 10.97 0.84
CA ASN A 284 5.39 11.86 1.89
C ASN A 284 4.02 12.50 1.56
N TYR A 285 3.74 12.81 0.29
CA TYR A 285 2.39 13.20 -0.14
C TYR A 285 1.36 12.07 -0.01
N SER A 286 1.76 10.79 -0.14
CA SER A 286 0.83 9.68 0.08
C SER A 286 0.53 9.41 1.56
N GLU A 287 1.45 9.79 2.46
CA GLU A 287 1.39 9.49 3.90
C GLU A 287 0.97 10.69 4.77
N THR A 288 0.87 11.89 4.20
CA THR A 288 0.40 13.07 4.95
C THR A 288 -1.06 12.90 5.39
N LYS A 289 -1.44 13.60 6.47
CA LYS A 289 -2.82 13.64 6.99
C LYS A 289 -3.77 14.40 6.07
N GLU A 290 -3.21 15.31 5.27
CA GLU A 290 -3.97 16.08 4.28
C GLU A 290 -4.37 15.19 3.09
N ASP A 291 -5.49 15.50 2.45
CA ASP A 291 -5.97 14.75 1.28
C ASP A 291 -5.24 15.19 0.00
N LEU A 292 -3.94 14.84 -0.08
CA LEU A 292 -3.02 15.22 -1.18
C LEU A 292 -2.38 14.01 -1.87
N LYS A 293 -3.05 12.86 -1.80
CA LYS A 293 -2.55 11.58 -2.35
C LYS A 293 -2.47 11.61 -3.88
N ASP A 294 -3.22 12.49 -4.52
CA ASP A 294 -3.16 12.77 -5.96
C ASP A 294 -1.81 13.38 -6.38
N LEU A 295 -1.19 14.23 -5.54
CA LEU A 295 0.17 14.73 -5.76
C LEU A 295 1.20 13.60 -5.66
N GLY A 296 1.07 12.72 -4.67
CA GLY A 296 1.90 11.52 -4.55
C GLY A 296 1.81 10.64 -5.81
N PHE A 297 0.58 10.40 -6.28
CA PHE A 297 0.33 9.69 -7.53
C PHE A 297 0.99 10.35 -8.74
N LEU A 298 0.85 11.67 -8.91
CA LEU A 298 1.49 12.44 -9.99
C LEU A 298 3.01 12.25 -9.99
N LEU A 299 3.64 12.34 -8.82
CA LEU A 299 5.09 12.23 -8.69
C LEU A 299 5.60 10.80 -8.94
N TYR A 300 4.90 9.77 -8.44
CA TYR A 300 5.24 8.39 -8.81
C TYR A 300 5.09 8.14 -10.32
N LYS A 301 4.05 8.70 -10.96
CA LYS A 301 3.88 8.61 -12.42
C LYS A 301 5.03 9.27 -13.16
N LYS A 302 5.52 10.43 -12.69
CA LYS A 302 6.71 11.09 -13.22
C LYS A 302 7.97 10.25 -13.02
N LEU A 303 8.15 9.65 -11.83
CA LEU A 303 9.26 8.74 -11.52
C LEU A 303 9.30 7.55 -12.50
N LEU A 304 8.16 6.91 -12.77
CA LEU A 304 8.08 5.83 -13.75
C LEU A 304 8.37 6.28 -15.20
N GLY A 305 8.26 7.57 -15.50
CA GLY A 305 8.71 8.14 -16.76
C GLY A 305 10.24 8.11 -16.92
N PHE A 306 10.98 8.18 -15.82
CA PHE A 306 12.45 8.07 -15.80
C PHE A 306 12.93 6.63 -15.56
N ASN A 307 12.27 5.91 -14.65
CA ASN A 307 12.56 4.52 -14.33
C ASN A 307 11.29 3.67 -14.40
N SER A 308 10.97 3.15 -15.58
CA SER A 308 9.77 2.35 -15.81
C SER A 308 9.72 1.02 -15.03
N LYS A 309 10.87 0.58 -14.50
CA LYS A 309 11.03 -0.65 -13.71
C LYS A 309 11.26 -0.37 -12.22
N ASP A 310 10.88 0.81 -11.73
CA ASP A 310 10.89 1.08 -10.29
C ASP A 310 9.77 0.29 -9.60
N GLN A 311 10.15 -0.83 -8.99
CA GLN A 311 9.21 -1.74 -8.34
C GLN A 311 8.45 -1.10 -7.16
N ASN A 312 9.09 -0.17 -6.43
CA ASN A 312 8.50 0.48 -5.28
C ASN A 312 7.49 1.54 -5.72
N ALA A 313 7.82 2.30 -6.76
CA ALA A 313 6.89 3.25 -7.37
C ALA A 313 5.68 2.54 -7.97
N LEU A 314 5.85 1.39 -8.63
CA LEU A 314 4.74 0.57 -9.13
C LEU A 314 3.83 0.10 -7.99
N ASN A 315 4.39 -0.40 -6.89
CA ASN A 315 3.61 -0.76 -5.69
C ASN A 315 2.80 0.43 -5.16
N ASN A 316 3.45 1.58 -4.99
CA ASN A 316 2.81 2.76 -4.41
C ASN A 316 1.78 3.40 -5.35
N ILE A 317 1.96 3.29 -6.67
CA ILE A 317 0.90 3.63 -7.64
C ILE A 317 -0.27 2.65 -7.52
N GLY A 318 -0.03 1.36 -7.25
CA GLY A 318 -1.08 0.40 -6.94
C GLY A 318 -1.91 0.87 -5.74
N VAL A 319 -1.25 1.27 -4.65
CA VAL A 319 -1.90 1.84 -3.46
C VAL A 319 -2.69 3.10 -3.81
N ALA A 320 -2.10 4.02 -4.57
CA ALA A 320 -2.78 5.24 -5.00
C ALA A 320 -4.02 4.95 -5.84
N TYR A 321 -3.95 4.03 -6.81
CA TYR A 321 -5.11 3.62 -7.60
C TYR A 321 -6.20 3.00 -6.73
N LYS A 322 -5.85 2.17 -5.75
CA LYS A 322 -6.82 1.61 -4.79
C LYS A 322 -7.53 2.73 -4.01
N ASN A 323 -6.77 3.69 -3.48
CA ASN A 323 -7.32 4.82 -2.73
C ASN A 323 -8.24 5.71 -3.59
N LEU A 324 -7.98 5.80 -4.90
CA LEU A 324 -8.80 6.51 -5.88
C LEU A 324 -9.98 5.68 -6.42
N GLY A 325 -10.23 4.47 -5.91
CA GLY A 325 -11.31 3.58 -6.38
C GLY A 325 -11.06 2.93 -7.75
N LEU A 326 -9.84 2.99 -8.27
CA LEU A 326 -9.44 2.44 -9.57
C LEU A 326 -8.87 1.02 -9.41
N GLU A 327 -9.70 0.10 -8.92
CA GLU A 327 -9.28 -1.25 -8.48
C GLU A 327 -8.58 -2.09 -9.56
N ILE A 328 -9.08 -2.07 -10.80
CA ILE A 328 -8.46 -2.80 -11.92
C ILE A 328 -7.02 -2.31 -12.15
N LYS A 329 -6.81 -0.98 -12.15
CA LYS A 329 -5.48 -0.39 -12.36
C LYS A 329 -4.54 -0.65 -11.18
N SER A 330 -5.09 -0.70 -9.96
CA SER A 330 -4.36 -1.10 -8.76
C SER A 330 -3.79 -2.50 -8.90
N ILE A 331 -4.64 -3.48 -9.22
CA ILE A 331 -4.24 -4.88 -9.44
C ILE A 331 -3.18 -4.97 -10.55
N GLU A 332 -3.36 -4.27 -11.67
CA GLU A 332 -2.36 -4.24 -12.75
C GLU A 332 -0.98 -3.76 -12.27
N GLN A 333 -0.92 -2.70 -11.45
CA GLN A 333 0.37 -2.20 -10.98
C GLN A 333 0.99 -3.09 -9.92
N TYR A 334 0.21 -3.68 -9.01
CA TYR A 334 0.75 -4.65 -8.06
C TYR A 334 1.31 -5.88 -8.77
N LYS A 335 0.63 -6.39 -9.80
CA LYS A 335 1.14 -7.50 -10.62
C LYS A 335 2.48 -7.11 -11.27
N LYS A 336 2.59 -5.92 -11.88
CA LYS A 336 3.88 -5.44 -12.44
C LYS A 336 4.99 -5.30 -11.40
N ALA A 337 4.70 -4.76 -10.22
CA ALA A 337 5.67 -4.65 -9.13
C ALA A 337 6.12 -6.04 -8.65
N PHE A 338 5.19 -6.98 -8.53
CA PHE A 338 5.47 -8.37 -8.16
C PHE A 338 6.39 -9.07 -9.16
N GLU A 339 6.17 -8.90 -10.48
CA GLU A 339 7.06 -9.45 -11.52
C GLU A 339 8.50 -8.93 -11.38
N LEU A 340 8.67 -7.71 -10.85
CA LEU A 340 9.98 -7.11 -10.55
C LEU A 340 10.56 -7.53 -9.18
N LYS A 341 9.97 -8.55 -8.55
CA LYS A 341 10.34 -9.11 -7.24
C LYS A 341 9.99 -8.25 -6.03
N ASN A 342 8.96 -7.42 -6.12
CA ASN A 342 8.41 -6.71 -4.96
C ASN A 342 7.42 -7.60 -4.17
N SER A 343 7.88 -8.16 -3.06
CA SER A 343 7.07 -9.01 -2.17
C SER A 343 5.98 -8.23 -1.41
N LEU A 344 6.19 -6.94 -1.13
CA LEU A 344 5.16 -6.09 -0.52
C LEU A 344 3.95 -5.93 -1.48
N ALA A 345 4.19 -5.73 -2.77
CA ALA A 345 3.14 -5.67 -3.78
C ALA A 345 2.34 -6.98 -3.86
N ALA A 346 2.99 -8.13 -3.67
CA ALA A 346 2.31 -9.42 -3.59
C ALA A 346 1.30 -9.46 -2.44
N SER A 347 1.69 -8.98 -1.25
CA SER A 347 0.79 -8.92 -0.10
C SER A 347 -0.37 -7.94 -0.30
N ASN A 348 -0.12 -6.78 -0.92
CA ASN A 348 -1.16 -5.80 -1.25
C ASN A 348 -2.17 -6.36 -2.27
N LEU A 349 -1.68 -7.05 -3.30
CA LEU A 349 -2.49 -7.77 -4.27
C LEU A 349 -3.31 -8.86 -3.58
N ALA A 350 -2.69 -9.67 -2.73
CA ALA A 350 -3.34 -10.75 -2.01
C ALA A 350 -4.50 -10.24 -1.13
N TYR A 351 -4.30 -9.18 -0.34
CA TYR A 351 -5.40 -8.58 0.44
C TYR A 351 -6.59 -8.16 -0.42
N GLN A 352 -6.33 -7.61 -1.62
CA GLN A 352 -7.40 -7.23 -2.54
C GLN A 352 -8.11 -8.46 -3.13
N LEU A 353 -7.36 -9.51 -3.50
CA LEU A 353 -7.92 -10.76 -4.00
C LEU A 353 -8.73 -11.50 -2.93
N ILE A 354 -8.26 -11.54 -1.67
CA ILE A 354 -8.98 -12.12 -0.53
C ILE A 354 -10.32 -11.41 -0.33
N HIS A 355 -10.33 -10.08 -0.37
CA HIS A 355 -11.56 -9.30 -0.23
C HIS A 355 -12.58 -9.61 -1.35
N LEU A 356 -12.09 -9.87 -2.56
CA LEU A 356 -12.90 -10.23 -3.72
C LEU A 356 -13.26 -11.73 -3.80
N GLY A 357 -12.77 -12.55 -2.85
CA GLY A 357 -13.02 -13.98 -2.80
C GLY A 357 -12.11 -14.84 -3.69
N PHE A 358 -11.12 -14.25 -4.37
CA PHE A 358 -10.14 -14.95 -5.21
C PHE A 358 -8.99 -15.54 -4.35
N VAL A 359 -9.34 -16.33 -3.33
CA VAL A 359 -8.39 -16.82 -2.32
C VAL A 359 -7.27 -17.68 -2.93
N LYS A 360 -7.58 -18.57 -3.88
CA LYS A 360 -6.56 -19.42 -4.53
C LYS A 360 -5.52 -18.59 -5.28
N GLU A 361 -5.96 -17.59 -6.03
CA GLU A 361 -5.03 -16.68 -6.74
C GLU A 361 -4.18 -15.89 -5.72
N ALA A 362 -4.77 -15.46 -4.60
CA ALA A 362 -4.04 -14.80 -3.52
C ALA A 362 -2.93 -15.70 -2.95
N GLU A 363 -3.25 -16.96 -2.63
CA GLU A 363 -2.29 -17.95 -2.14
C GLU A 363 -1.15 -18.19 -3.13
N GLU A 364 -1.44 -18.26 -4.43
CA GLU A 364 -0.42 -18.42 -5.47
C GLU A 364 0.59 -17.27 -5.48
N TYR A 365 0.14 -16.01 -5.36
CA TYR A 365 1.05 -14.86 -5.29
C TYR A 365 1.85 -14.84 -3.98
N LEU A 366 1.21 -15.17 -2.85
CA LEU A 366 1.88 -15.19 -1.55
C LEU A 366 2.97 -16.26 -1.50
N ASN A 367 2.66 -17.51 -1.89
CA ASN A 367 3.63 -18.60 -1.93
C ASN A 367 4.85 -18.24 -2.81
N LYS A 368 4.61 -17.69 -4.00
CA LYS A 368 5.70 -17.24 -4.88
C LYS A 368 6.53 -16.10 -4.27
N ALA A 369 5.91 -15.21 -3.50
CA ALA A 369 6.60 -14.09 -2.86
C ALA A 369 7.41 -14.52 -1.63
N GLU A 370 7.01 -15.59 -0.94
CA GLU A 370 7.77 -16.18 0.17
C GLU A 370 9.14 -16.71 -0.28
N ASP A 371 9.24 -17.19 -1.53
CA ASP A 371 10.50 -17.67 -2.13
C ASP A 371 11.46 -16.55 -2.58
N PHE A 372 11.09 -15.27 -2.44
CA PHE A 372 11.99 -14.16 -2.79
C PHE A 372 13.13 -14.06 -1.78
N LYS A 373 14.29 -13.52 -2.22
CA LYS A 373 15.50 -13.41 -1.37
C LYS A 373 15.23 -12.76 0.00
N ASN A 374 14.38 -11.73 0.01
CA ASN A 374 13.97 -10.99 1.21
C ASN A 374 12.45 -10.71 1.12
N PRO A 375 11.58 -11.65 1.56
CA PRO A 375 10.14 -11.44 1.53
C PRO A 375 9.72 -10.41 2.60
N HIS A 376 8.82 -9.50 2.24
CA HIS A 376 8.28 -8.52 3.18
C HIS A 376 7.40 -9.21 4.23
N GLU A 377 7.45 -8.77 5.49
CA GLU A 377 6.69 -9.38 6.60
C GLU A 377 5.17 -9.47 6.33
N ASN A 378 4.63 -8.54 5.55
CA ASN A 378 3.22 -8.50 5.16
C ASN A 378 2.79 -9.70 4.31
N VAL A 379 3.72 -10.42 3.66
CA VAL A 379 3.41 -11.67 2.96
C VAL A 379 2.86 -12.68 3.96
N PHE A 380 3.55 -12.93 5.07
CA PHE A 380 3.12 -13.86 6.11
C PHE A 380 1.85 -13.40 6.85
N LYS A 381 1.69 -12.07 7.04
CA LYS A 381 0.46 -11.48 7.60
C LYS A 381 -0.73 -11.72 6.67
N ALA A 382 -0.56 -11.57 5.36
CA ALA A 382 -1.60 -11.84 4.37
C ALA A 382 -1.94 -13.33 4.33
N THR A 383 -0.94 -14.23 4.32
CA THR A 383 -1.15 -15.69 4.40
C THR A 383 -1.97 -16.06 5.64
N SER A 384 -1.64 -15.49 6.79
CA SER A 384 -2.37 -15.73 8.05
C SER A 384 -3.81 -15.21 8.00
N SER A 385 -4.03 -14.08 7.32
CA SER A 385 -5.36 -13.48 7.18
C SER A 385 -6.35 -14.36 6.41
N ILE A 386 -5.85 -15.19 5.47
CA ILE A 386 -6.68 -16.15 4.73
C ILE A 386 -7.32 -17.15 5.70
N LYS A 387 -6.49 -17.78 6.54
CA LYS A 387 -6.98 -18.75 7.53
C LYS A 387 -7.93 -18.10 8.54
N SER A 388 -7.66 -16.87 8.98
CA SER A 388 -8.57 -16.12 9.86
C SER A 388 -9.92 -15.93 9.18
N LYS A 389 -9.91 -15.46 7.93
CA LYS A 389 -11.12 -15.16 7.17
C LYS A 389 -11.99 -16.40 6.93
N ILE A 390 -11.37 -17.52 6.54
CA ILE A 390 -12.07 -18.80 6.35
C ILE A 390 -12.70 -19.27 7.68
N THR A 391 -11.98 -19.15 8.79
CA THR A 391 -12.50 -19.52 10.12
C THR A 391 -13.68 -18.64 10.51
N GLU A 392 -13.57 -17.32 10.35
CA GLU A 392 -14.65 -16.36 10.63
C GLU A 392 -15.90 -16.64 9.79
N GLU A 393 -15.73 -16.97 8.50
CA GLU A 393 -16.84 -17.32 7.61
C GLU A 393 -17.53 -18.61 8.03
N LYS A 394 -16.76 -19.63 8.43
CA LYS A 394 -17.30 -20.88 8.96
C LYS A 394 -18.08 -20.68 10.26
N GLU A 395 -17.53 -19.91 11.20
CA GLU A 395 -18.23 -19.59 12.45
C GLU A 395 -19.52 -18.79 12.21
N LEU A 396 -19.48 -17.86 11.25
CA LEU A 396 -20.66 -17.11 10.83
C LEU A 396 -21.71 -18.03 10.20
N GLU A 397 -21.30 -18.96 9.33
CA GLU A 397 -22.18 -19.97 8.75
C GLU A 397 -22.83 -20.84 9.84
N GLU A 398 -22.04 -21.36 10.78
CA GLU A 398 -22.56 -22.17 11.90
C GLU A 398 -23.57 -21.38 12.75
N LYS A 399 -23.30 -20.09 13.02
CA LYS A 399 -24.23 -19.21 13.74
C LYS A 399 -25.52 -19.01 12.94
N ILE A 400 -25.44 -18.80 11.63
CA ILE A 400 -26.58 -18.65 10.74
C ILE A 400 -27.41 -19.95 10.71
N LEU A 401 -26.77 -21.11 10.55
CA LEU A 401 -27.43 -22.41 10.53
C LEU A 401 -28.09 -22.74 11.86
N LYS A 402 -27.42 -22.49 12.99
CA LYS A 402 -28.03 -22.66 14.33
C LYS A 402 -29.29 -21.82 14.49
N LYS A 403 -29.24 -20.56 14.05
CA LYS A 403 -30.38 -19.64 14.07
C LYS A 403 -31.52 -20.11 13.13
N ALA A 404 -31.18 -20.53 11.92
CA ALA A 404 -32.13 -21.06 10.95
C ALA A 404 -32.81 -22.34 11.45
N ASN A 405 -32.07 -23.24 12.09
CA ASN A 405 -32.61 -24.46 12.67
C ASN A 405 -33.59 -24.19 13.81
N LYS A 406 -33.34 -23.19 14.67
CA LYS A 406 -34.31 -22.76 15.69
C LYS A 406 -35.61 -22.27 15.06
N LYS A 407 -35.52 -21.38 14.06
CA LYS A 407 -36.69 -20.94 13.27
C LYS A 407 -37.46 -22.11 12.67
N TYR A 408 -36.75 -23.02 12.01
CA TYR A 408 -37.34 -24.17 11.34
C TYR A 408 -38.13 -25.05 12.32
N ARG A 409 -37.55 -25.36 13.49
CA ARG A 409 -38.24 -26.10 14.55
C ARG A 409 -39.48 -25.38 15.06
N PHE A 410 -39.38 -24.09 15.34
CA PHE A 410 -40.53 -23.28 15.75
C PHE A 410 -41.65 -23.35 14.70
N PHE A 411 -41.33 -23.13 13.43
CA PHE A 411 -42.32 -23.13 12.36
C PHE A 411 -42.93 -24.50 12.07
N ASN A 412 -42.25 -25.61 12.39
CA ASN A 412 -42.86 -26.94 12.35
C ASN A 412 -43.98 -27.08 13.39
N HIS A 413 -43.75 -26.62 14.63
CA HIS A 413 -44.79 -26.62 15.67
C HIS A 413 -45.92 -25.64 15.35
N PHE A 414 -45.58 -24.45 14.87
CA PHE A 414 -46.56 -23.48 14.37
C PHE A 414 -47.42 -24.08 13.25
N GLY A 415 -46.81 -24.81 12.31
CA GLY A 415 -47.48 -25.54 11.24
C GLY A 415 -48.51 -26.55 11.76
N ASN A 416 -48.13 -27.36 12.75
CA ASN A 416 -49.06 -28.28 13.40
C ASN A 416 -50.25 -27.55 14.04
N ALA A 417 -49.99 -26.39 14.66
CA ALA A 417 -51.00 -25.61 15.34
C ALA A 417 -51.96 -24.87 14.39
N ILE A 418 -51.48 -24.41 13.23
CA ILE A 418 -52.32 -23.71 12.25
C ILE A 418 -53.13 -24.67 11.37
N PHE A 419 -52.65 -25.89 11.11
CA PHE A 419 -53.31 -26.86 10.20
C PHE A 419 -54.14 -27.96 10.90
N THR A 420 -54.26 -27.92 12.22
CA THR A 420 -55.08 -28.89 12.98
C THR A 420 -56.56 -28.53 12.98
N SER A 421 -57.42 -29.55 13.09
CA SER A 421 -58.86 -29.39 13.36
C SER A 421 -59.20 -29.39 14.85
N ARG A 422 -58.28 -29.81 15.73
CA ARG A 422 -58.47 -29.81 17.18
C ARG A 422 -58.22 -28.41 17.75
N ILE A 423 -59.25 -27.81 18.34
CA ILE A 423 -59.16 -26.44 18.90
C ILE A 423 -58.88 -26.47 20.41
N ILE A 424 -57.87 -25.72 20.83
CA ILE A 424 -57.57 -25.44 22.24
C ILE A 424 -58.32 -24.18 22.65
N LYS A 425 -59.10 -24.26 23.73
CA LYS A 425 -59.79 -23.10 24.30
C LYS A 425 -58.92 -22.48 25.40
N ILE A 426 -58.60 -21.20 25.26
CA ILE A 426 -57.93 -20.40 26.31
C ILE A 426 -59.00 -19.69 27.14
N GLN A 427 -58.72 -19.51 28.43
CA GLN A 427 -59.49 -18.64 29.30
C GLN A 427 -58.75 -17.32 29.51
N SER A 428 -59.48 -16.21 29.35
CA SER A 428 -58.97 -14.88 29.75
C SER A 428 -58.72 -14.89 31.26
N SER A 429 -57.49 -14.59 31.66
CA SER A 429 -57.02 -14.81 33.03
C SER A 429 -55.81 -13.92 33.34
N ASN A 430 -55.67 -13.54 34.60
CA ASN A 430 -54.50 -12.84 35.14
C ASN A 430 -53.53 -13.80 35.85
N LYS A 431 -53.71 -15.12 35.68
CA LYS A 431 -52.85 -16.18 36.22
C LYS A 431 -51.74 -16.60 35.25
N TRP A 432 -51.67 -15.99 34.08
CA TRP A 432 -50.60 -16.23 33.12
C TRP A 432 -49.31 -15.58 33.59
N HIS A 433 -48.19 -16.21 33.27
CA HIS A 433 -46.87 -15.75 33.64
C HIS A 433 -45.91 -15.86 32.46
N LEU A 434 -45.04 -14.86 32.32
CA LEU A 434 -43.84 -14.92 31.50
C LEU A 434 -42.64 -15.07 32.45
N ASN A 435 -42.05 -16.27 32.50
CA ASN A 435 -41.16 -16.68 33.58
C ASN A 435 -41.89 -16.56 34.94
N GLU A 436 -41.45 -15.65 35.82
CA GLU A 436 -42.09 -15.38 37.12
C GLU A 436 -42.93 -14.08 37.14
N ARG A 437 -43.09 -13.41 35.98
CA ARG A 437 -43.82 -12.13 35.90
C ARG A 437 -45.28 -12.38 35.55
N PRO A 438 -46.24 -11.76 36.27
CA PRO A 438 -47.65 -11.87 35.93
C PRO A 438 -47.93 -11.20 34.59
N VAL A 439 -48.84 -11.81 33.82
CA VAL A 439 -49.24 -11.40 32.49
C VAL A 439 -50.76 -11.47 32.41
N ILE A 440 -51.36 -10.46 31.78
CA ILE A 440 -52.80 -10.46 31.50
C ILE A 440 -52.99 -10.99 30.09
N VAL A 441 -53.74 -12.07 29.96
CA VAL A 441 -54.16 -12.62 28.65
C VAL A 441 -55.66 -12.43 28.51
N SER A 442 -56.09 -11.78 27.44
CA SER A 442 -57.49 -11.63 27.05
C SER A 442 -57.70 -12.17 25.63
N GLN A 443 -58.80 -12.91 25.46
CA GLN A 443 -59.26 -13.36 24.14
C GLN A 443 -60.64 -12.77 23.86
N ASN A 444 -60.79 -12.14 22.69
CA ASN A 444 -62.07 -11.69 22.14
C ASN A 444 -62.22 -12.20 20.70
N ASP A 445 -63.18 -13.10 20.48
CA ASP A 445 -63.32 -13.87 19.24
C ASP A 445 -61.99 -14.53 18.82
N ASN A 446 -61.45 -14.12 17.68
CA ASN A 446 -60.18 -14.56 17.13
C ASN A 446 -59.03 -13.62 17.46
N THR A 447 -59.22 -12.60 18.30
CA THR A 447 -58.17 -11.68 18.71
C THR A 447 -57.65 -12.07 20.08
N ILE A 448 -56.33 -12.17 20.21
CA ILE A 448 -55.65 -12.37 21.49
C ILE A 448 -54.83 -11.14 21.82
N GLU A 449 -54.96 -10.68 23.06
CA GLU A 449 -54.18 -9.58 23.62
C GLU A 449 -53.47 -10.07 24.87
N ILE A 450 -52.18 -9.76 24.95
CA ILE A 450 -51.32 -10.14 26.05
C ILE A 450 -50.60 -8.87 26.50
N SER A 451 -50.63 -8.54 27.79
CA SER A 451 -49.91 -7.37 28.30
C SER A 451 -49.21 -7.65 29.62
N TRP A 452 -48.05 -7.04 29.81
CA TRP A 452 -47.24 -7.12 31.02
C TRP A 452 -46.38 -5.87 31.20
N GLU A 453 -45.85 -5.69 32.40
CA GLU A 453 -45.02 -4.53 32.73
C GLU A 453 -43.65 -4.98 33.28
N ILE A 454 -42.60 -4.20 32.97
CA ILE A 454 -41.25 -4.37 33.51
C ILE A 454 -40.80 -3.00 34.06
N GLY A 455 -41.01 -2.77 35.36
CA GLY A 455 -40.85 -1.42 35.92
C GLY A 455 -41.87 -0.47 35.31
N GLU A 456 -41.41 0.57 34.61
CA GLU A 456 -42.26 1.51 33.87
C GLU A 456 -42.52 1.10 32.41
N GLU A 457 -41.84 0.06 31.92
CA GLU A 457 -41.97 -0.40 30.54
C GLU A 457 -43.25 -1.21 30.36
N LYS A 458 -44.15 -0.71 29.52
CA LYS A 458 -45.39 -1.41 29.17
C LYS A 458 -45.21 -2.20 27.89
N HIS A 459 -45.49 -3.50 27.96
CA HIS A 459 -45.34 -4.41 26.85
C HIS A 459 -46.70 -4.99 26.46
N SER A 460 -46.94 -5.13 25.17
CA SER A 460 -48.14 -5.82 24.70
C SER A 460 -47.96 -6.57 23.39
N ILE A 461 -48.63 -7.72 23.29
CA ILE A 461 -48.77 -8.51 22.09
C ILE A 461 -50.24 -8.49 21.70
N THR A 462 -50.53 -8.09 20.48
CA THR A 462 -51.89 -8.18 19.90
C THR A 462 -51.80 -9.04 18.65
N GLY A 463 -52.63 -10.08 18.56
CA GLY A 463 -52.56 -11.05 17.48
C GLY A 463 -53.89 -11.64 17.09
N ILE A 464 -53.89 -12.29 15.93
CA ILE A 464 -55.02 -13.02 15.38
C ILE A 464 -54.76 -14.51 15.60
N LEU A 465 -55.65 -15.15 16.36
CA LEU A 465 -55.74 -16.58 16.56
C LEU A 465 -56.40 -17.24 15.34
N LYS A 466 -55.71 -18.20 14.75
CA LYS A 466 -56.22 -19.08 13.69
C LYS A 466 -55.93 -20.52 14.08
N ASN A 467 -56.99 -21.29 14.32
CA ASN A 467 -56.90 -22.59 15.00
C ASN A 467 -56.13 -22.44 16.31
N ASN A 468 -54.97 -23.09 16.46
CA ASN A 468 -54.13 -22.96 17.65
C ASN A 468 -52.88 -22.10 17.40
N SER A 469 -52.80 -21.39 16.28
CA SER A 469 -51.68 -20.53 15.91
C SER A 469 -52.04 -19.05 16.05
N ILE A 470 -51.04 -18.20 16.28
CA ILE A 470 -51.21 -16.77 16.50
C ILE A 470 -50.22 -16.03 15.61
N ILE A 471 -50.71 -15.10 14.78
CA ILE A 471 -49.87 -14.13 14.08
C ILE A 471 -50.08 -12.79 14.75
N ALA A 472 -49.03 -12.19 15.27
CA ALA A 472 -49.15 -11.07 16.19
C ALA A 472 -48.13 -9.95 15.94
N THR A 473 -48.40 -8.82 16.57
CA THR A 473 -47.50 -7.68 16.68
C THR A 473 -47.19 -7.45 18.15
N TYR A 474 -45.91 -7.41 18.48
CA TYR A 474 -45.40 -7.01 19.78
C TYR A 474 -45.01 -5.53 19.76
N LYS A 475 -45.65 -4.76 20.65
CA LYS A 475 -45.26 -3.40 20.95
C LYS A 475 -44.16 -3.42 21.99
N LYS A 476 -42.92 -3.33 21.53
CA LYS A 476 -41.73 -3.26 22.40
C LYS A 476 -41.44 -1.80 22.75
N PRO A 477 -41.41 -1.42 24.04
CA PRO A 477 -41.01 -0.08 24.46
C PRO A 477 -39.52 0.15 24.16
N LYS A 478 -39.21 1.39 23.77
CA LYS A 478 -37.87 1.92 23.57
C LYS A 478 -37.78 3.26 24.29
N LYS A 479 -36.95 3.30 25.33
CA LYS A 479 -36.70 4.52 26.11
C LYS A 479 -36.11 5.62 25.22
N ASN A 480 -36.71 6.81 25.28
CA ASN A 480 -36.18 7.99 24.60
C ASN A 480 -35.22 8.73 25.55
N ILE A 481 -33.92 8.66 25.26
CA ILE A 481 -32.87 9.19 26.14
C ILE A 481 -32.84 10.74 26.15
N TYR A 482 -33.57 11.38 25.23
CA TYR A 482 -33.60 12.85 25.07
C TYR A 482 -34.96 13.49 25.40
N SER A 483 -35.94 12.71 25.90
CA SER A 483 -37.25 13.25 26.27
C SER A 483 -37.29 13.69 27.74
N TYR A 484 -37.61 14.97 27.97
CA TYR A 484 -37.87 15.55 29.30
C TYR A 484 -39.35 15.50 29.71
N ASN A 485 -40.23 14.98 28.85
CA ASN A 485 -41.67 14.80 29.12
C ASN A 485 -41.95 13.34 29.47
N GLU A 486 -42.52 13.08 30.65
CA GLU A 486 -42.94 11.76 31.14
C GLU A 486 -43.91 11.05 30.17
N GLN A 487 -44.75 11.80 29.43
CA GLN A 487 -45.68 11.22 28.46
C GLN A 487 -45.01 10.68 27.19
N ASN A 488 -43.81 11.19 26.83
CA ASN A 488 -43.05 10.77 25.64
C ASN A 488 -41.76 10.02 26.00
N LYS A 489 -41.66 9.56 27.25
CA LYS A 489 -40.50 8.86 27.81
C LYS A 489 -40.19 7.55 27.07
N TYR A 490 -41.22 6.89 26.53
CA TYR A 490 -41.09 5.68 25.73
C TYR A 490 -41.73 5.87 24.34
N THR A 491 -41.00 5.44 23.32
CA THR A 491 -41.54 5.16 21.99
C THR A 491 -41.75 3.66 21.84
N PHE A 492 -42.61 3.22 20.93
CA PHE A 492 -42.85 1.79 20.71
C PHE A 492 -42.37 1.37 19.33
N ARG A 493 -41.73 0.20 19.26
CA ARG A 493 -41.44 -0.49 18.00
C ARG A 493 -42.36 -1.67 17.86
N ASP A 494 -43.05 -1.72 16.73
CA ASP A 494 -43.88 -2.86 16.35
C ASP A 494 -42.99 -3.95 15.76
N ILE A 495 -43.01 -5.12 16.39
CA ILE A 495 -42.24 -6.29 15.98
C ILE A 495 -43.22 -7.40 15.61
N LYS A 496 -43.11 -7.94 14.39
CA LYS A 496 -43.94 -9.08 13.99
C LYS A 496 -43.49 -10.35 14.72
N LEU A 497 -44.47 -11.08 15.27
CA LEU A 497 -44.29 -12.34 15.97
C LEU A 497 -45.12 -13.44 15.32
N PHE A 498 -44.72 -14.66 15.59
CA PHE A 498 -45.52 -15.86 15.37
C PHE A 498 -45.62 -16.59 16.70
N GLY A 499 -46.78 -17.13 17.02
CA GLY A 499 -47.01 -17.88 18.24
C GLY A 499 -47.92 -19.07 18.00
N TYR A 500 -47.95 -19.99 18.95
CA TYR A 500 -48.92 -21.07 18.96
C TYR A 500 -49.19 -21.54 20.38
N LEU A 501 -50.35 -22.17 20.54
CA LEU A 501 -50.79 -22.78 21.79
C LEU A 501 -50.20 -24.19 21.90
N ILE A 502 -49.49 -24.46 22.99
CA ILE A 502 -49.00 -25.80 23.34
C ILE A 502 -50.11 -26.56 24.06
N SER A 503 -50.78 -25.89 24.99
CA SER A 503 -51.95 -26.41 25.72
C SER A 503 -52.92 -25.25 26.03
N ASN A 504 -54.00 -25.52 26.78
CA ASN A 504 -54.88 -24.47 27.28
C ASN A 504 -54.21 -23.58 28.35
N GLN A 505 -53.06 -24.00 28.88
CA GLN A 505 -52.31 -23.33 29.94
C GLN A 505 -50.90 -22.92 29.50
N GLU A 506 -50.51 -23.16 28.24
CA GLU A 506 -49.17 -22.83 27.76
C GLU A 506 -49.22 -22.38 26.30
N MET A 507 -48.57 -21.25 26.02
CA MET A 507 -48.39 -20.74 24.67
C MET A 507 -46.98 -20.17 24.50
N THR A 508 -46.47 -20.23 23.28
CA THR A 508 -45.14 -19.71 22.97
C THR A 508 -45.17 -18.81 21.75
N PHE A 509 -44.30 -17.81 21.74
CA PHE A 509 -44.10 -16.86 20.66
C PHE A 509 -42.64 -16.79 20.26
N PHE A 510 -42.41 -16.48 19.00
CA PHE A 510 -41.12 -16.39 18.37
C PHE A 510 -41.04 -15.14 17.52
N PHE A 511 -39.92 -14.42 17.63
CA PHE A 511 -39.59 -13.33 16.74
C PHE A 511 -38.08 -13.11 16.62
N GLU A 512 -37.71 -12.37 15.59
CA GLU A 512 -36.34 -11.89 15.40
C GLU A 512 -36.31 -10.37 15.50
N PHE A 513 -35.37 -9.85 16.29
CA PHE A 513 -35.13 -8.43 16.43
C PHE A 513 -33.63 -8.17 16.53
N GLU A 514 -33.13 -7.19 15.78
CA GLU A 514 -31.70 -6.81 15.78
C GLU A 514 -30.75 -8.00 15.57
N LYS A 515 -31.13 -8.91 14.66
CA LYS A 515 -30.43 -10.16 14.32
C LYS A 515 -30.39 -11.21 15.43
N GLU A 516 -31.11 -11.04 16.53
CA GLU A 516 -31.24 -12.04 17.60
C GLU A 516 -32.65 -12.67 17.61
N ILE A 517 -32.71 -13.96 17.90
CA ILE A 517 -33.96 -14.69 18.06
C ILE A 517 -34.40 -14.59 19.52
N THR A 518 -35.67 -14.27 19.75
CA THR A 518 -36.29 -14.32 21.07
C THR A 518 -37.51 -15.23 21.03
N GLU A 519 -37.61 -16.07 22.06
CA GLU A 519 -38.78 -16.91 22.33
C GLU A 519 -39.41 -16.43 23.64
N LEU A 520 -40.74 -16.26 23.66
CA LEU A 520 -41.51 -15.91 24.84
C LEU A 520 -42.49 -17.04 25.11
N THR A 521 -42.35 -17.71 26.24
CA THR A 521 -43.29 -18.75 26.68
C THR A 521 -44.10 -18.22 27.84
N PHE A 522 -45.42 -18.28 27.69
CA PHE A 522 -46.40 -17.88 28.69
C PHE A 522 -47.07 -19.13 29.24
N ASN A 523 -47.14 -19.23 30.57
CA ASN A 523 -47.73 -20.36 31.28
C ASN A 523 -48.79 -19.88 32.26
N GLU A 524 -49.93 -20.55 32.31
CA GLU A 524 -50.96 -20.34 33.33
C GLU A 524 -50.64 -21.22 34.55
N LYS A 525 -50.43 -20.59 35.72
CA LYS A 525 -50.18 -21.29 36.99
C LYS A 525 -51.48 -21.61 37.72
#